data_AF-A0A544U8A3-F1
#
_entry.id   AF-A0A544U8A3-F1
#
_cell.length_a   1.000
_cell.length_b   1.000
_cell.length_c   1.000
_cell.angle_alpha   90.00
_cell.angle_beta   90.00
_cell.angle_gamma   90.00
#
_symmetry.space_group_name_H-M   'P 1'
#
loop_
_entity.id
_entity.type
_entity.pdbx_description
1 polymer ?
#
loop_
_entity_poly.entity_id
_entity_poly.type
_entity_poly.pdbx_seq_one_letter_code
_entity_poly.pdbx_strand_id
1 'polypeptide(L)' 'MAEKYKVIKRFREVKHDGHIYKVNDYYPVEGKRATKARIAQLLTTNNKENEVFIVEVGDEVANDQ' A
#
# COMPACT_ATOMS: atom_id res chain seq x y z
N MET A 1 -5.17 13.66 2.35
CA MET A 1 -5.50 12.49 3.20
C MET A 1 -5.28 11.19 2.43
N ALA A 2 -4.04 10.72 2.41
CA ALA A 2 -3.65 9.40 1.88
C ALA A 2 -2.43 8.82 2.64
N GLU A 3 -2.19 9.28 3.87
CA GLU A 3 -1.00 8.93 4.66
C GLU A 3 -1.17 7.62 5.45
N LYS A 4 -2.22 6.84 5.13
CA LYS A 4 -2.55 5.62 5.88
C LYS A 4 -1.79 4.39 5.42
N TYR A 5 -1.19 4.37 4.23
CA TYR A 5 -0.47 3.19 3.77
C TYR A 5 0.87 3.53 3.16
N LYS A 6 1.88 2.74 3.52
CA LYS A 6 3.24 2.86 3.01
C LYS A 6 3.63 1.62 2.26
N VAL A 7 4.23 1.82 1.11
CA VAL A 7 4.66 0.74 0.21
C VAL A 7 5.92 0.11 0.80
N ILE A 8 5.88 -1.20 1.04
CA ILE A 8 7.04 -1.98 1.52
C ILE A 8 7.69 -2.79 0.40
N LYS A 9 6.97 -3.01 -0.70
CA LYS A 9 7.48 -3.70 -1.88
C LYS A 9 7.02 -3.00 -3.15
N ARG A 10 7.92 -2.84 -4.11
CA ARG A 10 7.62 -2.18 -5.38
C ARG A 10 6.51 -2.90 -6.14
N PHE A 11 5.55 -2.16 -6.71
CA PHE A 11 4.54 -2.72 -7.61
C PHE A 11 4.03 -1.69 -8.61
N ARG A 12 3.40 -2.18 -9.68
CA ARG A 12 2.72 -1.36 -10.68
C ARG A 12 1.22 -1.35 -10.41
N GLU A 13 0.64 -0.17 -10.24
CA GLU A 13 -0.81 -0.01 -10.11
C GLU A 13 -1.42 0.36 -11.45
N VAL A 14 -2.00 -0.64 -12.12
CA VAL A 14 -2.63 -0.46 -13.44
C VAL A 14 -3.81 0.51 -13.36
N LYS A 15 -4.52 0.58 -12.22
CA LYS A 15 -5.65 1.50 -12.02
C LYS A 15 -5.23 2.96 -11.83
N HIS A 16 -3.94 3.23 -11.65
CA HIS A 16 -3.38 4.57 -11.52
C HIS A 16 -2.53 4.89 -12.75
N ASP A 17 -3.06 4.63 -13.95
CA ASP A 17 -2.37 4.86 -15.23
C ASP A 17 -1.04 4.09 -15.35
N GLY A 18 -0.93 2.97 -14.64
CA GLY A 18 0.28 2.16 -14.60
C GLY A 18 1.40 2.77 -13.74
N HIS A 19 1.09 3.65 -12.79
CA HIS A 19 2.04 4.22 -11.85
C HIS A 19 2.83 3.12 -11.11
N ILE A 20 4.13 3.33 -10.96
CA ILE A 20 5.03 2.41 -10.27
C ILE A 20 5.31 2.97 -8.89
N TYR A 21 4.79 2.29 -7.87
CA TYR A 21 5.07 2.59 -6.47
C TYR A 21 6.39 1.97 -6.06
N LYS A 22 7.25 2.79 -5.44
CA LYS A 22 8.53 2.39 -4.86
C LYS A 22 8.38 2.17 -3.37
N VAL A 23 9.34 1.45 -2.79
CA VAL A 23 9.42 1.27 -1.34
C VAL A 23 9.49 2.64 -0.67
N ASN A 24 8.74 2.79 0.42
CA ASN A 24 8.49 4.02 1.18
C ASN A 24 7.54 5.05 0.55
N ASP A 25 6.99 4.82 -0.64
CA ASP A 25 5.95 5.69 -1.17
C ASP A 25 4.65 5.55 -0.37
N TYR A 26 3.86 6.63 -0.32
CA TYR A 26 2.50 6.58 0.20
C TYR A 26 1.51 6.07 -0.85
N TYR A 27 0.54 5.26 -0.40
CA TYR A 27 -0.50 4.72 -1.25
C TYR A 27 -1.90 5.05 -0.72
N PRO A 28 -2.84 5.49 -1.58
CA PRO A 28 -2.65 5.87 -2.98
C PRO A 28 -1.95 7.23 -3.12
N VAL A 29 -1.24 7.46 -4.24
CA VAL A 29 -0.70 8.78 -4.60
C VAL A 29 -1.81 9.84 -4.68
N GLU A 30 -1.45 11.09 -4.42
CA GLU A 30 -2.40 12.21 -4.44
C GLU A 30 -3.23 12.25 -5.73
N GLY A 31 -4.52 12.53 -5.59
CA GLY A 31 -5.48 12.52 -6.71
C GLY A 31 -5.94 11.13 -7.17
N LYS A 32 -5.34 10.04 -6.66
CA LYS A 32 -5.79 8.67 -6.93
C LYS A 32 -6.58 8.09 -5.75
N ARG A 33 -7.41 7.10 -6.06
CA ARG A 33 -8.25 6.40 -5.08
C ARG A 33 -8.11 4.90 -5.27
N ALA A 34 -7.88 4.20 -4.18
CA ALA A 34 -7.91 2.75 -4.14
C ALA A 34 -9.23 2.27 -3.51
N THR A 35 -9.77 1.15 -4.00
CA THR A 35 -10.92 0.52 -3.36
C THR A 35 -10.47 -0.28 -2.13
N LYS A 36 -11.37 -0.50 -1.16
CA LYS A 36 -11.07 -1.32 0.02
C LYS A 36 -10.58 -2.73 -0.35
N ALA A 37 -11.20 -3.34 -1.36
CA ALA A 37 -10.77 -4.65 -1.86
C ALA A 37 -9.33 -4.63 -2.41
N ARG A 38 -8.95 -3.55 -3.09
CA ARG A 38 -7.58 -3.40 -3.60
C ARG A 38 -6.57 -3.23 -2.48
N ILE A 39 -6.91 -2.41 -1.48
CA ILE A 39 -6.09 -2.23 -0.27
C ILE A 39 -5.90 -3.57 0.45
N ALA A 40 -6.97 -4.36 0.64
CA ALA A 40 -6.89 -5.68 1.28
C ALA A 40 -5.98 -6.66 0.51
N GLN A 41 -6.02 -6.63 -0.83
CA GLN A 41 -5.10 -7.44 -1.65
C GLN A 41 -3.63 -7.01 -1.49
N LEU A 42 -3.36 -5.73 -1.28
CA LEU A 42 -1.99 -5.22 -1.14
C LEU A 42 -1.47 -5.33 0.31
N LEU A 43 -2.36 -5.36 1.30
CA LEU A 43 -2.05 -5.55 2.72
C LEU A 43 -1.86 -7.03 3.11
N THR A 44 -2.33 -7.97 2.30
CA THR A 44 -2.29 -9.40 2.60
C THR A 44 -1.59 -10.17 1.51
N THR A 45 -1.20 -11.41 1.80
CA THR A 45 -0.70 -12.36 0.79
C THR A 45 -1.83 -12.95 -0.07
N ASN A 46 -3.09 -12.52 0.12
CA ASN A 46 -4.21 -12.97 -0.72
C ASN A 46 -4.26 -12.19 -2.04
N ASN A 47 -3.18 -12.29 -2.81
CA ASN A 47 -3.04 -11.75 -4.15
C ASN A 47 -2.24 -12.71 -5.02
N LYS A 48 -2.17 -12.42 -6.32
CA LYS A 48 -1.54 -13.31 -7.32
C LYS A 48 -0.07 -13.62 -7.03
N GLU A 49 0.63 -12.69 -6.38
CA GLU A 49 2.05 -12.81 -6.09
C GLU A 49 2.30 -13.45 -4.71
N ASN A 50 1.25 -13.68 -3.92
CA ASN A 50 1.33 -14.16 -2.52
C ASN A 50 2.20 -13.29 -1.60
N GLU A 51 2.25 -11.97 -1.84
CA GLU A 51 3.16 -11.06 -1.16
C GLU A 51 2.48 -9.79 -0.65
N VAL A 52 2.94 -9.24 0.47
CA VAL A 52 2.45 -7.96 0.99
C VAL A 52 3.18 -6.81 0.29
N PHE A 53 2.42 -5.83 -0.23
CA PHE A 53 2.94 -4.69 -0.99
C PHE A 53 2.90 -3.37 -0.23
N ILE A 54 1.89 -3.19 0.63
CA ILE A 54 1.72 -2.00 1.46
C ILE A 54 1.46 -2.41 2.91
N VAL A 55 1.71 -1.51 3.86
CA VAL A 55 1.36 -1.64 5.28
C VAL A 55 0.58 -0.41 5.73
N GLU A 56 -0.27 -0.55 6.73
CA GLU A 56 -0.97 0.58 7.35
C GLU A 56 0.01 1.41 8.20
N VAL A 57 -0.12 2.73 8.14
CA VAL A 57 0.69 3.73 8.82
C VAL A 57 -0.25 4.46 9.79
N GLY A 58 -0.29 3.95 11.03
CA GLY A 58 -1.15 4.41 12.14
C GLY A 58 -2.01 3.24 12.63
N ASP A 59 -1.97 2.81 13.90
CA ASP A 59 -1.48 3.42 15.13
C ASP A 59 -0.42 2.53 15.81
N GLU A 60 0.51 3.17 16.53
CA GLU A 60 1.53 2.58 17.43
C GLU A 60 2.61 1.70 16.78
N VAL A 61 3.78 2.32 16.53
CA VAL A 61 5.00 1.69 17.00
C VAL A 61 4.90 1.53 18.51
N ALA A 62 4.33 0.42 18.97
CA ALA A 62 4.62 -0.12 20.29
C ALA A 62 6.10 -0.51 20.29
N ASN A 63 6.97 0.49 20.44
CA ASN A 63 8.34 0.26 20.87
C ASN A 63 8.32 0.28 22.40
N ASP A 64 7.77 -0.80 22.97
CA ASP A 64 8.05 -1.20 24.35
C ASP A 64 9.48 -1.76 24.34
N GLN A 65 10.46 -0.92 24.73
CA GLN A 65 11.72 -1.29 25.41
C GLN A 65 12.30 -0.06 26.11
#